data_AF-G0EH96-F1
#
_entry.id   AF-G0EH96-F1
#
_cell.length_a   1.000
_cell.length_b   1.000
_cell.length_c   1.000
_cell.angle_alpha   90.00
_cell.angle_beta   90.00
_cell.angle_gamma   90.00
#
_symmetry.space_group_name_H-M   'P 1'
#
loop_
_entity.id
_entity.type
_entity.pdbx_description
1 polymer ?
#
loop_
_entity_poly.entity_id
_entity_poly.type
_entity_poly.pdbx_seq_one_letter_code
_entity_poly.pdbx_strand_id
1 'polypeptide(L)'
;MSAEIRAKYDDVYKALEPLRGLNLLGTLNGPPTNRFPLRELVEKLSNEFIEDTEYRGHRIVVFPLANNRIVICHFGLEEADDFCICVEGENAWKRIHEATVKLSKLFKESYTLMLQAIVHALQGMITAEEGAKEKIEDPDEVIEELLTWLPEYVAIEE
;
A
#
# COMPACT_ATOMS: atom_id res chain seq x y z
N MET A 1 22.21 -16.15 -11.60
CA MET A 1 21.79 -14.91 -12.25
C MET A 1 20.30 -14.76 -11.98
N SER A 2 19.90 -13.77 -11.18
CA SER A 2 18.49 -13.46 -10.96
C SER A 2 17.89 -13.11 -12.33
N ALA A 3 16.76 -13.71 -12.69
CA ALA A 3 16.06 -13.32 -13.90
C ALA A 3 15.45 -11.94 -13.62
N GLU A 4 16.00 -10.90 -14.24
CA GLU A 4 15.43 -9.56 -14.20
C GLU A 4 14.00 -9.60 -14.76
N ILE A 5 13.06 -9.07 -13.99
CA ILE A 5 11.65 -9.05 -14.34
C ILE A 5 11.38 -7.71 -15.01
N ARG A 6 11.00 -7.76 -16.29
CA ARG A 6 10.74 -6.56 -17.10
C ARG A 6 9.25 -6.42 -17.36
N ALA A 7 8.70 -5.26 -17.06
CA ALA A 7 7.32 -4.89 -17.36
C ALA A 7 7.29 -3.61 -18.19
N LYS A 8 6.29 -3.47 -19.07
CA LYS A 8 6.09 -2.24 -19.82
C LYS A 8 5.37 -1.20 -18.97
N TYR A 9 5.76 0.05 -19.10
CA TYR A 9 5.14 1.19 -18.41
C TYR A 9 3.61 1.19 -18.56
N ASP A 10 3.13 1.08 -19.80
CA ASP A 10 1.69 1.02 -20.12
C ASP A 10 0.92 -0.08 -19.38
N ASP A 11 1.57 -1.22 -19.11
CA ASP A 11 0.94 -2.34 -18.41
C ASP A 11 0.88 -2.09 -16.91
N VAL A 12 1.90 -1.43 -16.34
CA VAL A 12 1.92 -0.98 -14.95
C VAL A 12 0.87 0.11 -14.73
N TYR A 13 0.79 1.09 -15.65
CA TYR A 13 -0.24 2.13 -15.63
C TYR A 13 -1.65 1.55 -15.59
N LYS A 14 -1.98 0.64 -16.52
CA LYS A 14 -3.28 -0.05 -16.55
C LYS A 14 -3.54 -0.92 -15.32
N ALA A 15 -2.48 -1.42 -14.70
CA ALA A 15 -2.60 -2.16 -13.44
C ALA A 15 -3.01 -1.25 -12.28
N LEU A 16 -2.48 -0.03 -12.23
CA LEU A 16 -2.73 0.97 -11.19
C LEU A 16 -3.94 1.88 -11.47
N GLU A 17 -4.47 1.90 -12.69
CA GLU A 17 -5.71 2.61 -13.06
C GLU A 17 -6.87 2.48 -12.05
N PRO A 18 -7.12 1.29 -11.42
CA PRO A 18 -8.13 1.17 -10.39
C PRO A 18 -7.93 2.09 -9.19
N LEU A 19 -6.76 2.69 -8.96
CA LEU A 19 -6.52 3.59 -7.82
C LEU A 19 -7.00 5.03 -8.08
N ARG A 20 -7.21 5.43 -9.34
CA ARG A 20 -7.58 6.81 -9.71
C ARG A 20 -8.84 7.31 -8.98
N GLY A 21 -8.74 8.40 -8.25
CA GLY A 21 -9.86 9.03 -7.54
C GLY A 21 -10.12 8.47 -6.14
N LEU A 22 -9.25 7.58 -5.64
CA LEU A 22 -9.13 7.37 -4.20
C LEU A 22 -8.54 8.63 -3.55
N ASN A 23 -9.02 8.95 -2.34
CA ASN A 23 -8.48 10.04 -1.54
C ASN A 23 -7.65 9.45 -0.39
N LEU A 24 -6.45 9.96 -0.20
CA LEU A 24 -5.54 9.65 0.87
C LEU A 24 -5.74 10.74 1.93
N LEU A 25 -6.27 10.35 3.09
CA LEU A 25 -6.76 11.28 4.12
C LEU A 25 -5.73 11.60 5.20
N GLY A 26 -4.49 11.16 5.02
CA GLY A 26 -3.41 11.33 5.97
C GLY A 26 -2.78 10.01 6.39
N THR A 27 -1.56 10.14 6.92
CA THR A 27 -0.79 9.06 7.50
C THR A 27 -0.66 9.29 8.99
N LEU A 28 -0.90 8.25 9.78
CA LEU A 28 -0.43 8.20 11.16
C LEU A 28 0.94 7.53 11.13
N ASN A 29 1.99 8.33 10.97
CA ASN A 29 3.35 7.88 11.19
C ASN A 29 3.56 7.76 12.70
N GLY A 30 3.73 6.52 13.19
CA GLY A 30 4.13 6.30 14.57
C GLY A 30 5.63 6.54 14.73
N PRO A 31 6.13 6.97 15.90
CA PRO A 31 7.53 6.70 16.22
C PRO A 31 7.78 5.18 16.12
N PRO A 32 8.99 4.74 15.75
CA PRO A 32 9.35 3.32 15.68
C PRO A 32 8.86 2.63 16.95
N THR A 33 8.11 1.53 16.78
CA THR A 33 7.29 0.70 17.70
C THR A 33 7.60 0.64 19.19
N ASN A 34 8.74 1.15 19.65
CA ASN A 34 9.08 1.26 21.06
C ASN A 34 8.16 2.19 21.88
N ARG A 35 7.27 3.00 21.27
CA ARG A 35 6.42 3.97 22.00
C ARG A 35 4.92 3.90 21.77
N PHE A 36 4.43 3.24 20.72
CA PHE A 36 2.99 3.02 20.52
C PHE A 36 2.77 1.58 20.05
N PRO A 37 2.12 0.71 20.83
CA PRO A 37 1.96 -0.70 20.48
C PRO A 37 0.79 -0.84 19.48
N LEU A 38 0.99 -0.30 18.28
CA LEU A 38 0.02 -0.24 17.20
C LEU A 38 -0.44 -1.65 16.83
N ARG A 39 0.48 -2.61 16.86
CA ARG A 39 0.21 -4.06 16.76
C ARG A 39 -0.69 -4.57 17.88
N GLU A 40 -0.39 -4.32 19.16
CA GLU A 40 -1.25 -4.77 20.27
C GLU A 40 -2.64 -4.13 20.22
N LEU A 41 -2.71 -2.87 19.76
CA LEU A 41 -3.97 -2.17 19.57
C LEU A 41 -4.80 -2.85 18.47
N VAL A 42 -4.18 -3.16 17.32
CA VAL A 42 -4.82 -3.88 16.23
C VAL A 42 -5.25 -5.29 16.63
N GLU A 43 -4.41 -6.03 17.36
CA GLU A 43 -4.75 -7.36 17.90
C GLU A 43 -5.88 -7.30 18.94
N LYS A 44 -6.02 -6.20 19.69
CA LYS A 44 -7.16 -5.96 20.61
C LYS A 44 -8.44 -5.54 19.89
N LEU A 45 -8.33 -4.91 18.72
CA LEU A 45 -9.44 -4.45 17.89
C LEU A 45 -9.91 -5.51 16.88
N SER A 46 -9.27 -6.68 16.83
CA SER A 46 -9.29 -7.64 15.72
C SER A 46 -10.57 -8.46 15.49
N ASN A 47 -11.74 -8.02 15.97
CA ASN A 47 -12.98 -8.78 15.73
C ASN A 47 -13.61 -8.48 14.36
N GLU A 48 -13.23 -7.39 13.69
CA GLU A 48 -13.78 -6.99 12.38
C GLU A 48 -12.68 -6.40 11.48
N PHE A 49 -11.88 -7.26 10.83
CA PHE A 49 -10.90 -6.85 9.80
C PHE A 49 -11.31 -7.37 8.42
N ILE A 50 -10.88 -6.68 7.37
CA ILE A 50 -11.12 -7.06 5.97
C ILE A 50 -10.04 -8.03 5.48
N GLU A 51 -8.78 -7.75 5.80
CA GLU A 51 -7.61 -8.51 5.36
C GLU A 51 -6.53 -8.52 6.45
N ASP A 52 -5.81 -9.63 6.55
CA ASP A 52 -4.64 -9.81 7.41
C ASP A 52 -3.63 -10.71 6.70
N THR A 53 -2.55 -10.10 6.19
CA THR A 53 -1.55 -10.80 5.39
C THR A 53 -0.14 -10.53 5.91
N GLU A 54 0.72 -11.54 5.86
CA GLU A 54 2.11 -11.48 6.32
C GLU A 54 3.06 -12.02 5.24
N TYR A 55 4.17 -11.31 5.00
CA TYR A 55 5.23 -11.76 4.11
C TYR A 55 6.58 -11.16 4.52
N ARG A 56 7.62 -12.01 4.59
CA ARG A 56 9.03 -11.62 4.83
C ARG A 56 9.23 -10.53 5.90
N GLY A 57 8.67 -10.74 7.08
CA GLY A 57 8.87 -9.79 8.16
C GLY A 57 7.99 -8.54 8.07
N HIS A 58 6.96 -8.52 7.23
CA HIS A 58 5.97 -7.45 7.17
C HIS A 58 4.56 -8.01 7.32
N ARG A 59 3.68 -7.30 8.02
CA ARG A 59 2.26 -7.63 8.15
C ARG A 59 1.40 -6.43 7.75
N ILE A 60 0.36 -6.66 6.96
CA ILE A 60 -0.60 -5.64 6.54
C ILE A 60 -1.98 -6.06 7.02
N VAL A 61 -2.64 -5.18 7.77
CA VAL A 61 -3.98 -5.41 8.30
C VAL A 61 -4.90 -4.26 7.86
N VAL A 62 -6.10 -4.60 7.39
CA VAL A 62 -7.03 -3.63 6.81
C VAL A 62 -8.33 -3.61 7.59
N PHE A 63 -8.75 -2.42 8.02
CA PHE A 63 -9.97 -2.19 8.78
C PHE A 63 -11.00 -1.39 7.97
N PRO A 64 -12.28 -1.78 7.99
CA PRO A 64 -13.34 -0.95 7.47
C PRO A 64 -13.61 0.21 8.43
N LEU A 65 -13.86 1.39 7.89
CA LEU A 65 -14.41 2.53 8.60
C LEU A 65 -15.73 2.98 7.94
N ALA A 66 -16.50 3.82 8.64
CA ALA A 66 -17.68 4.45 8.07
C ALA A 66 -17.33 5.36 6.87
N ASN A 67 -18.33 5.65 6.02
CA ASN A 67 -18.24 6.58 4.88
C ASN A 67 -17.24 6.15 3.79
N ASN A 68 -17.23 4.87 3.40
CA ASN A 68 -16.33 4.34 2.36
C ASN A 68 -14.85 4.56 2.66
N ARG A 69 -14.47 4.49 3.93
CA ARG A 69 -13.10 4.62 4.38
C ARG A 69 -12.55 3.27 4.81
N ILE A 70 -11.25 3.10 4.61
CA ILE A 70 -10.49 2.00 5.16
C ILE A 70 -9.24 2.54 5.83
N VAL A 71 -8.77 1.84 6.86
CA VAL A 71 -7.45 2.06 7.43
C VAL A 71 -6.60 0.86 7.09
N ILE A 72 -5.44 1.10 6.51
CA ILE A 72 -4.44 0.08 6.22
C ILE A 72 -3.30 0.30 7.19
N CYS A 73 -3.05 -0.69 8.03
CA CYS A 73 -1.93 -0.71 8.96
C CYS A 73 -0.82 -1.59 8.40
N HIS A 74 0.38 -1.04 8.27
CA HIS A 74 1.59 -1.77 7.91
C HIS A 74 2.45 -1.91 9.17
N PHE A 75 2.99 -3.12 9.38
CA PHE A 75 3.86 -3.47 10.49
C PHE A 75 5.15 -4.10 9.99
N GLY A 76 6.28 -3.53 10.37
CA GLY A 76 7.57 -4.20 10.25
C GLY A 76 7.81 -5.12 11.47
N LEU A 77 8.00 -6.41 11.22
CA LEU A 77 8.27 -7.42 12.24
C LEU A 77 9.75 -7.42 12.66
N GLU A 78 10.64 -7.00 11.77
CA GLU A 78 12.09 -6.94 12.00
C GLU A 78 12.65 -5.50 12.00
N GLU A 79 12.04 -4.59 11.23
CA GLU A 79 12.39 -3.17 11.17
C GLU A 79 11.23 -2.30 11.67
N ALA A 80 11.53 -1.15 12.25
CA ALA A 80 10.51 -0.28 12.84
C ALA A 80 9.91 0.66 11.78
N ASP A 81 9.13 0.07 10.88
CA ASP A 81 8.49 0.72 9.73
C ASP A 81 6.96 0.62 9.84
N ASP A 82 6.44 1.06 10.98
CA ASP A 82 5.03 0.95 11.33
C ASP A 82 4.30 2.25 10.98
N PHE A 83 3.27 2.15 10.15
CA PHE A 83 2.42 3.28 9.79
C PHE A 83 0.99 2.85 9.49
N CYS A 84 0.08 3.83 9.51
CA CYS A 84 -1.28 3.64 9.04
C CYS A 84 -1.63 4.69 8.00
N ILE A 85 -2.21 4.27 6.88
CA ILE A 85 -2.82 5.17 5.91
C ILE A 85 -4.34 5.04 5.96
N CYS A 86 -5.03 6.18 5.85
CA CYS A 86 -6.48 6.22 5.70
C CYS A 86 -6.84 6.52 4.25
N VAL A 87 -7.60 5.62 3.63
CA VAL A 87 -8.02 5.73 2.23
C VAL A 87 -9.54 5.86 2.15
N GLU A 88 -10.04 6.85 1.43
CA GLU A 88 -11.45 7.13 1.20
C GLU A 88 -11.80 6.97 -0.28
N GLY A 89 -12.78 6.11 -0.55
CA GLY A 89 -13.31 5.93 -1.90
C GLY A 89 -14.24 4.73 -1.98
N GLU A 90 -15.15 4.77 -2.95
CA GLU A 90 -16.05 3.65 -3.20
C GLU A 90 -15.25 2.38 -3.49
N ASN A 91 -15.52 1.31 -2.75
CA ASN A 91 -14.81 0.04 -2.86
C ASN A 91 -13.28 0.16 -2.74
N ALA A 92 -12.77 1.09 -1.93
CA ALA A 92 -11.34 1.38 -1.81
C ALA A 92 -10.46 0.13 -1.68
N TRP A 93 -10.80 -0.79 -0.77
CA TRP A 93 -10.01 -2.03 -0.60
C TRP A 93 -10.04 -2.92 -1.84
N LYS A 94 -11.20 -3.12 -2.45
CA LYS A 94 -11.34 -3.93 -3.66
C LYS A 94 -10.47 -3.39 -4.80
N ARG A 95 -10.40 -2.06 -4.93
CA ARG A 95 -9.61 -1.38 -5.96
C ARG A 95 -8.10 -1.57 -5.74
N ILE A 96 -7.64 -1.44 -4.49
CA ILE A 96 -6.25 -1.74 -4.09
C ILE A 96 -5.92 -3.22 -4.33
N HIS A 97 -6.82 -4.12 -3.95
CA HIS A 97 -6.68 -5.55 -4.18
C HIS A 97 -6.58 -5.88 -5.69
N GLU A 98 -7.44 -5.30 -6.52
CA GLU A 98 -7.41 -5.50 -7.97
C GLU A 98 -6.09 -5.02 -8.59
N ALA A 99 -5.59 -3.84 -8.19
CA ALA A 99 -4.29 -3.34 -8.64
C ALA A 99 -3.16 -4.30 -8.22
N THR A 100 -3.17 -4.76 -6.97
CA THR A 100 -2.20 -5.71 -6.43
C THR A 100 -2.20 -7.04 -7.20
N VAL A 101 -3.38 -7.59 -7.50
CA VAL A 101 -3.51 -8.83 -8.28
C VAL A 101 -2.97 -8.66 -9.70
N LYS A 102 -3.17 -7.50 -10.32
CA LYS A 102 -2.63 -7.22 -11.65
C LYS A 102 -1.10 -7.11 -11.63
N LEU A 103 -0.54 -6.36 -10.67
CA LEU A 103 0.91 -6.23 -10.51
C LEU A 103 1.59 -7.55 -10.18
N SER A 104 1.04 -8.35 -9.27
CA SER A 104 1.61 -9.66 -8.91
C SER A 104 1.70 -10.60 -10.11
N LYS A 105 0.72 -10.56 -11.02
CA LYS A 105 0.77 -11.30 -12.29
C LYS A 105 1.78 -10.72 -13.28
N LEU A 106 1.83 -9.39 -13.40
CA LEU A 106 2.73 -8.70 -14.32
C LEU A 106 4.18 -8.95 -13.95
N PHE A 107 4.52 -8.78 -12.68
CA PHE A 107 5.85 -8.99 -12.14
C PHE A 107 6.14 -10.44 -11.76
N LYS A 108 5.16 -11.36 -11.85
CA LYS A 108 5.30 -12.76 -11.41
C LYS A 108 5.82 -12.88 -9.98
N GLU A 109 5.38 -11.95 -9.13
CA GLU A 109 5.78 -11.83 -7.73
C GLU A 109 4.63 -12.12 -6.79
N SER A 110 4.94 -12.27 -5.50
CA SER A 110 3.90 -12.54 -4.50
C SER A 110 2.91 -11.37 -4.38
N TYR A 111 1.64 -11.70 -4.12
CA TYR A 111 0.60 -10.71 -3.86
C TYR A 111 1.01 -9.74 -2.74
N THR A 112 1.50 -10.26 -1.62
CA THR A 112 1.83 -9.45 -0.45
C THR A 112 3.01 -8.51 -0.70
N LEU A 113 4.02 -8.91 -1.48
CA LEU A 113 5.11 -8.02 -1.88
C LEU A 113 4.60 -6.84 -2.73
N MET A 114 3.70 -7.10 -3.67
CA MET A 114 3.10 -6.03 -4.48
C MET A 114 2.15 -5.17 -3.67
N LEU A 115 1.43 -5.75 -2.70
CA LEU A 115 0.57 -4.99 -1.80
C LEU A 115 1.41 -4.05 -0.95
N GLN A 116 2.52 -4.54 -0.41
CA GLN A 116 3.47 -3.74 0.36
C GLN A 116 3.98 -2.56 -0.47
N ALA A 117 4.45 -2.82 -1.69
CA ALA A 117 4.94 -1.77 -2.57
C ALA A 117 3.86 -0.71 -2.89
N ILE A 118 2.60 -1.13 -3.14
CA ILE A 118 1.48 -0.20 -3.33
C ILE A 118 1.21 0.60 -2.05
N VAL A 119 1.13 -0.04 -0.88
CA VAL A 119 0.80 0.64 0.39
C VAL A 119 1.86 1.66 0.76
N HIS A 120 3.13 1.34 0.52
CA HIS A 120 4.26 2.27 0.65
C HIS A 120 4.20 3.41 -0.35
N ALA A 121 3.88 3.14 -1.61
CA ALA A 121 3.68 4.18 -2.62
C ALA A 121 2.58 5.17 -2.21
N LEU A 122 1.43 4.64 -1.76
CA LEU A 122 0.33 5.45 -1.24
C LEU A 122 0.73 6.24 0.02
N GLN A 123 1.60 5.71 0.86
CA GLN A 123 2.13 6.43 2.03
C GLN A 123 3.07 7.57 1.62
N GLY A 124 3.94 7.35 0.63
CA GLY A 124 4.86 8.35 0.09
C GLY A 124 4.14 9.53 -0.56
N MET A 125 2.99 9.28 -1.20
CA MET A 125 2.14 10.34 -1.77
C MET A 125 1.51 11.26 -0.73
N ILE A 126 1.39 10.84 0.53
CA ILE A 126 0.73 11.66 1.57
C ILE A 126 1.71 12.75 2.03
N THR A 127 1.42 14.00 1.65
CA THR A 127 2.18 15.14 2.14
C THR A 127 2.00 15.33 3.65
N ALA A 128 3.07 15.73 4.35
CA ALA A 128 3.10 15.85 5.81
C ALA A 128 2.30 17.06 6.34
N GLU A 129 1.54 17.77 5.50
CA GLU A 129 0.72 18.90 5.92
C GLU A 129 -0.53 18.39 6.65
N GLU A 130 -0.73 18.83 7.90
CA GLU A 130 -1.87 18.40 8.72
C GLU A 130 -3.21 18.67 8.02
N GLY A 131 -3.94 17.60 7.70
CA GLY A 131 -5.24 17.67 7.04
C GLY A 131 -5.20 17.64 5.52
N ALA A 132 -4.03 17.41 4.90
CA ALA A 132 -3.92 17.18 3.46
C ALA A 132 -4.76 15.97 3.03
N LYS A 133 -5.63 16.21 2.06
CA LYS A 133 -6.35 15.17 1.33
C LYS A 133 -5.75 15.12 -0.05
N GLU A 134 -4.95 14.09 -0.31
CA GLU A 134 -4.36 13.89 -1.63
C GLU A 134 -5.27 12.96 -2.42
N LYS A 135 -5.70 13.40 -3.60
CA LYS A 135 -6.52 12.58 -4.48
C LYS A 135 -5.63 12.07 -5.60
N ILE A 136 -5.64 10.77 -5.82
CA ILE A 136 -4.89 10.16 -6.92
C ILE A 136 -5.57 10.60 -8.24
N GLU A 137 -5.06 11.62 -8.90
CA GLU A 137 -5.63 12.10 -10.17
C GLU A 137 -5.08 11.29 -11.36
N ASP A 138 -3.79 10.95 -11.28
CA ASP A 138 -3.08 10.18 -12.28
C ASP A 138 -2.36 8.97 -11.64
N PRO A 139 -2.56 7.73 -12.14
CA PRO A 139 -1.75 6.58 -11.74
C PRO A 139 -0.23 6.79 -11.86
N ASP A 140 0.24 7.70 -12.71
CA ASP A 140 1.66 8.06 -12.81
C ASP A 140 2.26 8.49 -11.46
N GLU A 141 1.51 9.24 -10.65
CA GLU A 141 1.93 9.67 -9.30
C GLU A 141 2.22 8.46 -8.40
N VAL A 142 1.45 7.38 -8.56
CA VAL A 142 1.65 6.14 -7.81
C VAL A 142 2.85 5.37 -8.37
N ILE A 143 3.08 5.40 -9.68
CA ILE A 143 4.23 4.70 -10.32
C ILE A 143 5.55 5.28 -9.83
N GLU A 144 5.65 6.61 -9.78
CA GLU A 144 6.85 7.32 -9.31
C GLU A 144 7.27 6.87 -7.91
N GLU A 145 6.30 6.79 -6.99
CA GLU A 145 6.55 6.30 -5.63
C GLU A 145 6.79 4.77 -5.60
N LEU A 146 6.01 4.00 -6.37
CA LEU A 146 6.08 2.53 -6.42
C LEU A 146 7.47 2.03 -6.82
N LEU A 147 8.13 2.71 -7.77
CA LEU A 147 9.47 2.36 -8.25
C LEU A 147 10.51 2.33 -7.12
N THR A 148 10.35 3.16 -6.10
CA THR A 148 11.26 3.22 -4.93
C THR A 148 11.14 1.97 -4.06
N TRP A 149 9.99 1.30 -4.09
CA TRP A 149 9.66 0.18 -3.20
C TRP A 149 9.68 -1.18 -3.90
N LEU A 150 9.82 -1.20 -5.24
CA LEU A 150 9.99 -2.43 -5.98
C LEU A 150 11.40 -3.01 -5.76
N PRO A 151 11.55 -4.34 -5.74
CA PRO A 151 12.87 -4.96 -5.65
C PRO A 151 13.78 -4.56 -6.82
N GLU A 152 15.09 -4.43 -6.55
CA GLU A 152 16.09 -4.00 -7.56
C GLU A 152 16.13 -4.85 -8.85
N TYR A 153 15.62 -6.08 -8.81
CA TYR A 153 15.57 -6.97 -9.98
C TYR A 153 14.32 -6.77 -10.85
N VAL A 154 13.43 -5.84 -10.49
CA VAL A 154 12.25 -5.45 -11.26
C VAL A 154 12.57 -4.16 -12.02
N ALA A 155 12.37 -4.18 -13.34
CA ALA A 155 12.56 -3.04 -14.21
C ALA A 155 11.25 -2.70 -14.95
N ILE A 156 10.94 -1.41 -15.04
CA ILE A 156 9.88 -0.87 -15.89
C ILE A 156 10.54 -0.26 -17.13
N GLU A 157 10.14 -0.73 -18.31
CA GLU A 157 10.64 -0.25 -19.61
C GLU A 157 9.58 0.65 -20.29
N GLU A 158 10.05 1.63 -21.07
CA GLU A 158 9.20 2.47 -21.95
C GLU A 158 8.38 1.64 -22.95
#